data_AF-A0A4Y2Q224-F1
#
_entry.id   AF-A0A4Y2Q224-F1
#
_cell.length_a   1.000
_cell.length_b   1.000
_cell.length_c   1.000
_cell.angle_alpha   90.00
_cell.angle_beta   90.00
_cell.angle_gamma   90.00
#
_symmetry.space_group_name_H-M   'P 1'
#
loop_
_entity.id
_entity.type
_entity.pdbx_description
1 polymer ?
#
loop_
_entity_poly.entity_id
_entity_poly.type
_entity_poly.pdbx_seq_one_letter_code
_entity_poly.pdbx_strand_id
1 'polypeptide(L)'
;VSKKFFVIAGFPSVIGALDCTFVRIVFPGGEDAERFRCRKNYFALNVQTIVDSDLVIRNVVARWPGSTHDSTIFNNSAACLTLQ
;
A
#
# COMPACT_ATOMS: atom_id res chain seq x y z
N VAL A 1 18.42 -4.87 -6.50
CA VAL A 1 18.17 -3.53 -7.07
C VAL A 1 17.95 -3.67 -8.58
N SER A 2 16.78 -3.28 -9.10
CA SER A 2 16.39 -3.54 -10.51
C SER A 2 16.97 -2.49 -11.45
N LYS A 3 17.61 -2.92 -12.53
CA LYS A 3 18.08 -2.05 -13.62
C LYS A 3 16.96 -1.64 -14.58
N LYS A 4 15.81 -2.32 -14.57
CA LYS A 4 14.73 -2.10 -15.53
C LYS A 4 13.98 -0.79 -15.27
N PHE A 5 13.82 -0.38 -14.01
CA PHE A 5 13.26 0.93 -13.69
C PHE A 5 14.10 2.09 -14.26
N PHE A 6 15.42 1.93 -14.30
CA PHE A 6 16.30 2.89 -14.95
C PHE A 6 16.08 2.95 -16.46
N VAL A 7 15.86 1.81 -17.12
CA VAL A 7 15.56 1.78 -18.57
C VAL A 7 14.20 2.40 -18.88
N ILE A 8 13.18 2.16 -18.05
CA ILE A 8 11.82 2.62 -18.29
C ILE A 8 11.69 4.13 -18.02
N ALA A 9 12.21 4.61 -16.90
CA ALA A 9 11.93 5.97 -16.40
C ALA A 9 13.18 6.70 -15.89
N GLY A 10 14.39 6.16 -16.09
CA GLY A 10 15.63 6.81 -15.70
C GLY A 10 15.95 6.77 -14.20
N PHE A 11 15.14 6.10 -13.37
CA PHE A 11 15.36 6.05 -11.93
C PHE A 11 16.41 5.00 -11.54
N PRO A 12 17.59 5.41 -11.04
CA PRO A 12 18.59 4.46 -10.60
C PRO A 12 18.18 3.84 -9.27
N SER A 13 18.69 2.64 -9.03
CA SER A 13 18.61 1.98 -7.74
C SER A 13 17.22 1.68 -7.16
N VAL A 14 16.21 1.49 -8.00
CA VAL A 14 14.84 1.16 -7.55
C VAL A 14 14.70 -0.35 -7.28
N ILE A 15 14.10 -0.69 -6.14
CA ILE A 15 13.79 -2.09 -5.76
C ILE A 15 12.36 -2.47 -6.17
N GLY A 16 11.42 -1.54 -6.03
CA GLY A 16 10.03 -1.68 -6.44
C GLY A 16 9.29 -0.36 -6.32
N ALA A 17 8.10 -0.29 -6.91
CA ALA A 17 7.15 0.80 -6.73
C ALA A 17 6.16 0.43 -5.62
N LEU A 18 5.87 1.36 -4.72
CA LEU A 18 4.97 1.19 -3.59
C LEU A 18 3.80 2.15 -3.74
N ASP A 19 2.59 1.64 -3.59
CA ASP A 19 1.39 2.46 -3.53
C ASP A 19 0.34 1.83 -2.61
N CYS A 20 -0.61 2.65 -2.14
CA CYS A 20 -1.74 2.25 -1.32
C CYS A 20 -3.05 2.40 -2.09
N THR A 21 -3.89 1.37 -2.05
CA THR A 21 -5.18 1.34 -2.73
C THR A 21 -6.30 1.08 -1.75
N PHE A 22 -7.39 1.84 -1.86
CA PHE A 22 -8.59 1.64 -1.05
C PHE A 22 -9.50 0.58 -1.67
N VAL A 23 -9.57 -0.60 -1.07
CA VAL A 23 -10.52 -1.65 -1.43
C VAL A 23 -11.82 -1.40 -0.69
N ARG A 24 -12.90 -1.16 -1.42
CA ARG A 24 -14.22 -0.86 -0.85
C ARG A 24 -14.77 -2.08 -0.12
N ILE A 25 -15.28 -1.86 1.09
CA ILE A 25 -15.94 -2.89 1.88
C ILE A 25 -17.39 -2.49 2.17
N VAL A 26 -18.22 -3.48 2.49
CA VAL A 26 -19.53 -3.24 3.10
C VAL A 26 -19.34 -2.61 4.47
N PHE A 27 -20.39 -1.95 4.98
CA PHE A 27 -20.36 -1.36 6.32
C PHE A 27 -19.94 -2.43 7.34
N PRO A 28 -18.79 -2.25 8.03
CA PRO A 28 -18.24 -3.28 8.90
C PRO A 28 -19.05 -3.45 10.20
N GLY A 29 -19.92 -2.49 10.55
CA GLY A 29 -20.69 -2.53 11.80
C GLY A 29 -19.85 -2.19 13.04
N GLY A 30 -20.54 -1.94 14.15
CA GLY A 30 -19.91 -1.66 15.44
C GLY A 30 -19.40 -0.23 15.62
N GLU A 31 -18.85 0.04 16.81
CA GLU A 31 -18.36 1.37 17.22
C GLU A 31 -17.16 1.84 16.39
N ASP A 32 -16.37 0.90 15.87
CA ASP A 32 -15.14 1.17 15.11
C ASP A 32 -15.37 1.36 13.60
N ALA A 33 -16.61 1.33 13.11
CA ALA A 33 -16.89 1.38 11.68
C ALA A 33 -16.35 2.64 10.99
N GLU A 34 -16.33 3.76 11.71
CA GLU A 34 -15.79 5.04 11.22
C GLU A 34 -14.28 4.98 10.95
N ARG A 35 -13.54 4.06 11.58
CA ARG A 35 -12.11 3.85 11.26
C ARG A 35 -11.90 3.34 9.85
N PHE A 36 -12.88 2.65 9.29
CA PHE A 36 -12.82 2.17 7.92
C PHE A 36 -13.25 3.23 6.90
N ARG A 37 -13.75 4.38 7.34
CA ARG A 37 -14.12 5.46 6.43
C ARG A 37 -12.88 6.12 5.85
N CYS A 38 -12.77 6.09 4.53
CA CYS A 38 -11.69 6.79 3.82
C CYS A 38 -12.05 8.26 3.55
N ARG A 39 -11.06 9.05 3.11
CA ARG A 39 -11.24 10.47 2.71
C ARG A 39 -12.30 10.68 1.62
N LYS A 40 -12.61 9.64 0.84
CA LYS A 40 -13.63 9.66 -0.23
C LYS A 40 -15.05 9.29 0.27
N ASN A 41 -15.27 9.29 1.59
CA ASN A 41 -16.57 9.03 2.23
C ASN A 41 -17.19 7.66 1.95
N TYR A 42 -16.38 6.61 1.76
CA TYR A 42 -16.84 5.23 1.74
C TYR A 42 -16.01 4.35 2.68
N PHE A 43 -16.56 3.20 3.09
CA PHE A 43 -15.85 2.23 3.91
C PHE A 43 -14.87 1.44 3.05
N ALA A 44 -13.61 1.40 3.47
CA ALA A 44 -12.54 0.75 2.75
C ALA A 44 -11.51 0.12 3.68
N LEU A 45 -10.82 -0.88 3.16
CA LEU A 45 -9.51 -1.29 3.64
C LEU A 45 -8.45 -0.53 2.85
N ASN A 46 -7.47 0.03 3.56
CA ASN A 46 -6.27 0.56 2.94
C ASN A 46 -5.30 -0.60 2.70
N VAL A 47 -5.01 -0.89 1.44
CA VAL A 47 -4.17 -2.00 0.99
C VAL A 47 -2.91 -1.46 0.36
N GLN A 48 -1.77 -1.68 1.00
CA GLN A 48 -0.48 -1.37 0.43
C GLN A 48 -0.01 -2.51 -0.49
N THR A 49 0.52 -2.15 -1.66
CA THR A 49 1.10 -3.10 -2.60
C THR A 49 2.48 -2.62 -3.05
N ILE A 50 3.41 -3.55 -3.22
CA ILE A 50 4.71 -3.30 -3.84
C ILE A 50 4.82 -4.14 -5.10
N VAL A 51 5.18 -3.49 -6.20
CA VAL A 51 5.28 -4.09 -7.53
C VAL A 51 6.68 -3.87 -8.08
N ASP A 52 7.22 -4.85 -8.78
CA ASP A 52 8.51 -4.68 -9.46
C ASP A 52 8.36 -4.12 -10.88
N SER A 53 9.48 -3.99 -11.58
CA SER A 53 9.52 -3.48 -12.95
C SER A 53 8.87 -4.40 -13.99
N ASP A 54 8.61 -5.67 -13.64
CA ASP A 54 7.96 -6.66 -14.49
C ASP A 54 6.45 -6.75 -14.19
N LEU A 55 5.91 -5.76 -13.46
CA LEU A 55 4.51 -5.69 -13.03
C LEU A 55 4.11 -6.86 -12.12
N VAL A 56 5.08 -7.50 -11.46
CA VAL A 56 4.84 -8.60 -10.52
C VAL A 56 4.66 -8.02 -9.13
N ILE A 57 3.55 -8.38 -8.48
CA ILE A 57 3.30 -8.04 -7.07
C ILE A 57 4.30 -8.80 -6.19
N ARG A 58 5.11 -8.06 -5.45
CA ARG A 58 6.12 -8.58 -4.53
C ARG A 58 5.67 -8.57 -3.08
N ASN A 59 4.77 -7.67 -2.72
CA ASN A 59 4.24 -7.57 -1.37
C ASN A 59 2.82 -6.99 -1.36
N VAL A 60 1.99 -7.47 -0.44
CA VAL A 60 0.64 -6.97 -0.19
C VAL A 60 0.39 -6.90 1.31
N VAL A 61 -0.10 -5.75 1.80
CA VAL A 61 -0.55 -5.56 3.18
C VAL A 61 -1.99 -5.04 3.15
N ALA A 62 -2.95 -5.92 3.45
CA ALA A 62 -4.39 -5.65 3.33
C ALA A 62 -5.12 -5.68 4.69
N ARG A 63 -4.53 -5.09 5.73
CA ARG A 63 -5.04 -5.17 7.12
C ARG A 63 -5.42 -3.83 7.75
N TRP A 64 -5.26 -2.73 7.02
CA TRP A 64 -5.38 -1.39 7.60
C TRP A 64 -6.75 -0.77 7.33
N PRO A 65 -7.34 -0.07 8.32
CA PRO A 65 -8.56 0.69 8.12
C PRO A 65 -8.37 1.82 7.08
N GLY A 66 -9.43 2.15 6.36
CA GLY A 66 -9.44 3.19 5.31
C GLY A 66 -9.08 4.61 5.78
N SER A 67 -9.11 4.90 7.09
CA SER A 67 -8.64 6.18 7.64
C SER A 67 -7.13 6.23 7.89
N THR A 68 -6.43 5.11 7.76
CA THR A 68 -5.00 4.99 8.06
C THR A 68 -4.15 5.69 7.00
N HIS A 69 -3.16 6.45 7.43
CA HIS A 69 -2.21 7.12 6.55
C HIS A 69 -1.18 6.13 5.96
N ASP A 70 -0.82 6.32 4.70
CA ASP A 70 0.04 5.39 3.95
C ASP A 70 1.42 5.21 4.59
N SER A 71 1.98 6.27 5.18
CA SER A 71 3.25 6.19 5.91
C SER A 71 3.18 5.28 7.14
N THR A 72 2.05 5.25 7.85
CA THR A 72 1.82 4.35 8.98
C THR A 72 1.83 2.90 8.52
N ILE A 73 1.21 2.62 7.37
CA ILE A 73 1.17 1.28 6.78
C ILE A 73 2.57 0.83 6.40
N PHE A 74 3.32 1.69 5.71
CA PHE A 74 4.69 1.39 5.33
C PHE A 74 5.59 1.14 6.53
N ASN A 75 5.56 2.00 7.55
CA ASN A 75 6.36 1.84 8.77
C ASN A 75 6.06 0.53 9.52
N ASN A 76 4.84 0.01 9.37
CA ASN A 76 4.41 -1.26 9.97
C ASN A 76 4.36 -2.42 8.95
N SER A 77 5.06 -2.30 7.83
CA SER A 77 5.17 -3.34 6.81
C SER A 77 6.52 -4.03 6.90
N ALA A 78 6.57 -5.31 6.52
CA ALA A 78 7.84 -6.03 6.39
C ALA A 78 8.77 -5.40 5.34
N ALA A 79 8.20 -4.66 4.39
CA ALA A 79 8.97 -3.96 3.38
C ALA A 79 9.84 -2.85 3.97
N CYS A 80 9.36 -2.07 4.94
CA CYS A 80 10.18 -1.06 5.60
C CYS A 80 11.37 -1.70 6.35
N LEU A 81 11.14 -2.82 7.04
CA LEU A 81 12.20 -3.56 7.74
C LEU A 81 13.24 -4.18 6.78
N THR A 82 12.84 -4.54 5.57
CA THR A 82 13.73 -5.18 4.58
C THR A 82 14.51 -4.15 3.75
N LEU A 83 14.04 -2.90 3.71
CA LEU A 83 14.59 -1.81 2.90
C LEU A 83 15.41 -0.80 3.71
N GLN A 84 15.46 -0.94 5.04
CA GLN A 84 16.40 -0.24 5.93
C GLN A 84 17.79 -0.88 5.88
#